data_AF-A0A418GN38-F1
#
_entry.id   AF-A0A418GN38-F1
#
_cell.length_a   1.000
_cell.length_b   1.000
_cell.length_c   1.000
_cell.angle_alpha   90.00
_cell.angle_beta   90.00
_cell.angle_gamma   90.00
#
_symmetry.space_group_name_H-M   'P 1'
#
loop_
_entity.id
_entity.type
_entity.pdbx_description
1 polymer ?
#
loop_
_entity_poly.entity_id
_entity_poly.type
_entity_poly.pdbx_seq_one_letter_code
_entity_poly.pdbx_strand_id
1 'polypeptide(L)'
;MQGEIVALVHSHPGGLPWLSEADRRLQVQSDLPWWLVCRGTIHKFRCVPHLTGRRFEHGVTDCYTLFRDAYHLAGIEMPDFHRGDDWWR
;
A
#
# COMPACT_ATOMS: atom_id res chain seq x y z
N MET A 1 -26.57 -0.04 15.41
CA MET A 1 -25.53 -0.68 14.58
C MET A 1 -24.44 0.34 14.34
N GLN A 2 -23.17 -0.03 14.46
CA GLN A 2 -22.03 0.86 14.25
C GLN A 2 -21.41 0.51 12.88
N GLY A 3 -21.13 1.52 12.06
CA GLY A 3 -20.55 1.32 10.74
C GLY A 3 -19.05 1.01 10.79
N GLU A 4 -18.55 0.29 9.80
CA GLU A 4 -17.12 0.04 9.60
C GLU A 4 -16.48 1.19 8.80
N ILE A 5 -15.32 1.67 9.24
CA ILE A 5 -14.53 2.63 8.47
C ILE A 5 -13.73 1.84 7.43
N VAL A 6 -13.99 2.09 6.15
CA VAL A 6 -13.38 1.33 5.05
C VAL A 6 -12.21 2.04 4.36
N ALA A 7 -12.07 3.36 4.55
CA ALA A 7 -10.99 4.17 4.00
C ALA A 7 -10.92 5.55 4.65
N LEU A 8 -9.74 6.20 4.56
CA LEU A 8 -9.56 7.63 4.79
C LEU A 8 -9.37 8.33 3.43
N VAL A 9 -10.00 9.49 3.24
CA VAL A 9 -9.94 10.22 1.97
C VAL A 9 -9.49 11.66 2.20
N HIS A 10 -8.48 12.13 1.45
CA HIS A 10 -8.04 13.52 1.45
C HIS A 10 -7.62 13.99 0.05
N SER A 11 -7.20 15.25 -0.07
CA SER A 11 -6.79 15.83 -1.35
C SER A 11 -5.42 16.48 -1.27
N HIS A 12 -4.71 16.52 -2.40
CA HIS A 12 -3.48 17.30 -2.62
C HIS A 12 -3.73 18.40 -3.65
N PRO A 13 -4.25 19.58 -3.25
CA PRO A 13 -4.44 20.70 -4.17
C PRO A 13 -3.09 21.19 -4.72
N GLY A 14 -2.91 21.14 -6.04
CA GLY A 14 -1.64 21.53 -6.69
C GLY A 14 -0.46 20.59 -6.40
N GLY A 15 -0.66 19.53 -5.61
CA GLY A 15 0.39 18.61 -5.19
C GLY A 15 0.61 17.46 -6.17
N LEU A 16 1.20 16.40 -5.61
CA LEU A 16 1.58 15.20 -6.34
C LEU A 16 0.58 14.06 -6.06
N PRO A 17 0.33 13.16 -7.02
CA PRO A 17 -0.67 12.09 -6.93
C PRO A 17 -0.21 10.88 -6.11
N TRP A 18 0.68 11.05 -5.14
CA TRP A 18 1.16 10.00 -4.23
C TRP A 18 1.16 10.47 -2.78
N LEU A 19 1.17 9.50 -1.87
CA LEU A 19 1.20 9.75 -0.43
C LEU A 19 2.52 10.40 -0.04
N SER A 20 2.44 11.50 0.71
CA SER A 20 3.59 12.12 1.36
C SER A 20 4.09 11.24 2.52
N GLU A 21 5.23 11.61 3.11
CA GLU A 21 5.72 10.95 4.32
C GLU A 21 4.70 11.03 5.48
N ALA A 22 4.05 12.18 5.64
CA ALA A 22 3.03 12.37 6.67
C ALA A 22 1.82 11.46 6.44
N ASP A 23 1.33 11.39 5.20
CA ASP A 23 0.22 10.50 4.83
C ASP A 23 0.58 9.04 5.10
N ARG A 24 1.81 8.63 4.76
CA ARG A 24 2.29 7.26 4.99
C ARG A 24 2.37 6.89 6.47
N ARG A 25 2.84 7.80 7.33
CA ARG A 25 2.85 7.59 8.78
C ARG A 25 1.44 7.41 9.33
N LEU A 26 0.50 8.28 8.93
CA LEU A 26 -0.89 8.21 9.37
C LEU A 26 -1.65 7.01 8.78
N GLN A 27 -1.30 6.59 7.56
CA GLN A 27 -1.85 5.38 6.96
C GLN A 27 -1.48 4.14 7.76
N VAL A 28 -0.20 3.98 8.12
CA VAL A 28 0.25 2.85 8.96
C VAL A 28 -0.39 2.91 10.35
N GLN A 29 -0.55 4.11 10.92
CA GLN A 29 -1.19 4.28 12.23
C GLN A 29 -2.68 3.94 12.22
N SER A 30 -3.39 4.28 11.14
CA SER A 30 -4.83 4.00 11.00
C SER A 30 -5.13 2.58 10.53
N ASP A 31 -4.16 1.91 9.90
CA ASP A 31 -4.31 0.61 9.26
C ASP A 31 -5.49 0.54 8.26
N LEU A 32 -5.68 1.63 7.51
CA LEU A 32 -6.78 1.76 6.56
C LEU A 32 -6.25 1.99 5.13
N PRO A 33 -7.03 1.64 4.10
CA PRO A 33 -6.83 2.18 2.76
C PRO A 33 -6.93 3.70 2.76
N TRP A 34 -6.05 4.36 2.00
CA TRP A 34 -6.07 5.82 1.84
C TRP A 34 -6.35 6.18 0.40
N TRP A 35 -7.32 7.06 0.17
CA TRP A 35 -7.68 7.53 -1.16
C TRP A 35 -7.33 9.00 -1.29
N LEU A 36 -6.50 9.30 -2.30
CA LEU A 36 -6.02 10.64 -2.56
C LEU A 36 -6.74 11.21 -3.78
N VAL A 37 -7.38 12.36 -3.61
CA VAL A 37 -7.92 13.15 -4.72
C VAL A 37 -6.85 14.14 -5.19
N CYS A 38 -6.41 13.98 -6.43
CA CYS A 38 -5.42 14.88 -7.05
C CYS A 38 -5.79 15.11 -8.51
N ARG A 39 -5.83 16.39 -8.95
CA ARG A 39 -6.09 16.78 -10.35
C ARG A 39 -7.33 16.09 -10.96
N GLY A 40 -8.41 16.02 -10.18
CA GLY A 40 -9.68 15.42 -10.61
C GLY A 40 -9.70 13.88 -10.65
N THR A 41 -8.63 13.21 -10.21
CA THR A 41 -8.50 11.75 -10.19
C THR A 41 -8.43 11.23 -8.74
N ILE A 42 -9.01 10.06 -8.49
CA ILE A 42 -8.91 9.35 -7.21
C ILE A 42 -7.85 8.27 -7.33
N HIS A 43 -6.80 8.37 -6.51
CA HIS A 43 -5.72 7.39 -6.39
C HIS A 43 -5.94 6.57 -5.11
N LYS A 44 -6.00 5.24 -5.20
CA LYS A 44 -6.29 4.36 -4.07
C LYS A 44 -5.02 3.63 -3.64
N PHE A 45 -4.66 3.77 -2.38
CA PHE A 45 -3.49 3.13 -1.79
C PHE A 45 -3.93 2.10 -0.77
N ARG A 46 -3.50 0.85 -0.94
CA ARG A 46 -3.67 -0.17 0.10
C ARG A 46 -2.76 0.19 1.28
N CYS A 47 -3.16 -0.19 2.49
CA CYS A 47 -2.24 -0.10 3.62
C CYS A 47 -1.10 -1.09 3.37
N VAL A 48 0.13 -0.60 3.48
CA VAL A 48 1.34 -1.39 3.30
C VAL A 48 2.19 -1.20 4.55
N PRO A 49 2.63 -2.25 5.26
CA PRO A 49 3.52 -2.10 6.41
C PRO A 49 4.84 -1.42 6.03
N HIS A 50 5.65 -1.00 6.99
CA HIS A 50 7.03 -0.57 6.69
C HIS A 50 7.78 -1.68 5.95
N LEU A 51 8.53 -1.33 4.90
CA LEU A 51 9.24 -2.29 4.05
C LEU A 51 10.32 -3.05 4.84
N THR A 52 10.93 -2.40 5.82
CA THR A 52 11.95 -2.98 6.71
C THR A 52 11.33 -3.55 7.99
N GLY A 53 12.01 -4.53 8.59
CA GLY A 53 11.60 -5.13 9.86
C GLY A 53 10.49 -6.19 9.76
N ARG A 54 10.04 -6.52 8.55
CA ARG A 54 9.06 -7.59 8.33
C ARG A 54 9.70 -8.96 8.55
N ARG A 55 8.97 -9.87 9.21
CA ARG A 55 9.32 -11.29 9.23
C ARG A 55 9.07 -11.88 7.85
N PHE A 56 9.98 -12.71 7.36
CA PHE A 56 9.78 -13.45 6.12
C PHE A 56 8.73 -14.56 6.31
N GLU A 57 7.75 -14.59 5.42
CA GLU A 57 6.75 -15.66 5.31
C GLU A 57 6.44 -15.88 3.81
N HIS A 58 6.68 -17.10 3.31
CA HIS A 58 6.52 -17.40 1.89
C HIS A 58 5.07 -17.17 1.44
N GLY A 59 4.87 -16.45 0.34
CA GLY A 59 3.55 -16.10 -0.16
C GLY A 59 2.90 -14.88 0.51
N VAL A 60 3.37 -14.45 1.69
CA VAL A 60 2.72 -13.40 2.51
C VAL A 60 3.61 -12.16 2.68
N THR A 61 4.84 -12.33 3.14
CA THR A 61 5.84 -11.26 3.33
C THR A 61 7.19 -11.70 2.80
N ASP A 62 7.17 -12.30 1.61
CA ASP A 62 8.36 -12.76 0.89
C ASP A 62 9.02 -11.65 0.07
N CYS A 63 10.07 -12.01 -0.67
CA CYS A 63 10.82 -11.09 -1.52
C CYS A 63 9.97 -10.47 -2.62
N TYR A 64 9.03 -11.22 -3.22
CA TYR A 64 8.15 -10.70 -4.26
C TYR A 64 7.10 -9.74 -3.69
N THR A 65 6.57 -10.05 -2.50
CA THR A 65 5.61 -9.19 -1.81
C THR A 65 6.27 -7.88 -1.39
N LEU A 66 7.50 -7.93 -0.86
CA LEU A 66 8.31 -6.74 -0.56
C LEU A 66 8.53 -5.88 -1.81
N PHE A 67 8.88 -6.52 -2.93
CA PHE A 67 9.05 -5.86 -4.23
C PHE A 67 7.76 -5.19 -4.70
N ARG A 68 6.64 -5.91 -4.73
CA ARG A 68 5.33 -5.38 -5.12
C ARG A 68 4.91 -4.20 -4.25
N ASP A 69 5.17 -4.27 -2.96
CA ASP A 69 4.86 -3.19 -2.03
C ASP A 69 5.71 -1.94 -2.27
N ALA A 70 7.01 -2.09 -2.54
CA ALA A 70 7.87 -0.97 -2.92
C ALA A 70 7.38 -0.27 -4.20
N TYR A 71 7.00 -1.05 -5.22
CA TYR A 71 6.48 -0.49 -6.48
C TYR A 71 5.09 0.15 -6.31
N HIS A 72 4.22 -0.42 -5.49
CA HIS A 72 2.94 0.20 -5.16
C HIS A 72 3.12 1.57 -4.51
N LEU A 73 4.06 1.69 -3.58
CA LEU A 73 4.40 2.98 -2.96
C LEU A 73 4.96 3.99 -3.97
N ALA A 74 5.56 3.51 -5.07
CA ALA A 74 5.96 4.32 -6.22
C ALA A 74 4.84 4.56 -7.25
N GLY A 75 3.60 4.12 -6.97
CA GLY A 75 2.44 4.30 -7.85
C GLY A 75 2.31 3.25 -8.97
N ILE A 76 3.03 2.13 -8.87
CA ILE A 76 3.02 1.05 -9.86
C ILE A 76 2.40 -0.21 -9.24
N GLU A 77 1.26 -0.65 -9.77
CA GLU A 77 0.65 -1.92 -9.35
C GLU A 77 1.27 -3.11 -10.07
N MET A 78 1.67 -4.11 -9.28
CA MET A 78 2.18 -5.39 -9.79
C MET A 78 1.19 -6.50 -9.46
N PRO A 79 1.07 -7.54 -10.30
CA PRO A 79 0.15 -8.64 -10.04
C PRO A 79 0.50 -9.39 -8.76
N ASP A 80 -0.52 -9.94 -8.10
CA ASP A 80 -0.32 -11.02 -7.13
C ASP A 80 -0.67 -12.35 -7.79
N PHE A 81 0.15 -13.36 -7.55
CA PHE A 81 -0.03 -14.70 -8.08
C PHE A 81 0.46 -15.73 -7.07
N HIS A 82 -0.08 -16.95 -7.14
CA HIS A 82 0.39 -18.02 -6.28
C HIS A 82 1.85 -18.37 -6.59
N ARG A 83 2.67 -18.43 -5.54
CA ARG A 83 4.09 -18.80 -5.61
C ARG A 83 4.20 -20.20 -5.04
N GLY A 84 4.58 -21.18 -5.89
CA GLY A 84 4.78 -22.55 -5.43
C GLY A 84 5.96 -22.64 -4.47
N ASP A 85 5.83 -23.47 -3.43
CA ASP A 85 6.95 -23.73 -2.52
C ASP A 85 8.16 -24.27 -3.29
N ASP A 86 9.36 -23.88 -2.88
CA ASP A 86 10.64 -24.30 -3.49
C ASP A 86 10.80 -23.96 -5.00
N TRP A 87 10.11 -22.94 -5.54
CA TRP A 87 10.21 -22.55 -6.96
C TRP A 87 11.63 -22.19 -7.43
N TRP A 88 12.51 -21.82 -6.50
CA TRP A 88 13.90 -21.38 -6.74
C TRP A 88 14.94 -22.51 -6.67
N ARG A 89 14.51 -23.76 -6.50
CA ARG A 89 15.41 -24.91 -6.55
C ARG A 89 15.80 -25.29 -7.97
#